data_AF-A0AAW4XQR5-F1
#
_entry.id   AF-A0AAW4XQR5-F1
#
_cell.length_a   1.000
_cell.length_b   1.000
_cell.length_c   1.000
_cell.angle_alpha   90.00
_cell.angle_beta   90.00
_cell.angle_gamma   90.00
#
_symmetry.space_group_name_H-M   'P 1'
#
loop_
_entity.id
_entity.type
_entity.pdbx_description
1 polymer ?
#
loop_
_entity_poly.entity_id
_entity_poly.type
_entity_poly.pdbx_seq_one_letter_code
_entity_poly.pdbx_strand_id
1 'polypeptide(L)' 'HMDDLPDRPYTYMSHERVVLRQQLFGFTSEEVNLLVKPMALSGAEALGSMGTDTPIAVLSSRPRMLFDYFS' A
#
# COMPACT_ATOMS: atom_id res chain seq x y z
N HIS A 1 -15.39 2.29 24.18
CA HIS A 1 -14.80 0.95 24.02
C HIS A 1 -14.95 0.56 22.54
N MET A 2 -14.17 -0.37 21.98
CA MET A 2 -14.37 -0.78 20.56
C MET A 2 -15.77 -1.36 20.30
N ASP A 3 -16.46 -1.77 21.37
CA ASP A 3 -17.81 -2.31 21.38
C ASP A 3 -18.92 -1.24 21.23
N ASP A 4 -18.58 0.05 21.31
CA ASP A 4 -19.56 1.15 21.16
C ASP A 4 -19.69 1.65 19.71
N LEU A 5 -18.98 1.01 18.77
CA LEU A 5 -18.98 1.42 17.37
C LEU A 5 -20.25 0.94 16.65
N PRO A 6 -20.89 1.79 15.82
CA PRO A 6 -22.05 1.38 15.04
C PRO A 6 -21.64 0.32 14.01
N ASP A 7 -22.48 -0.70 13.84
CA ASP A 7 -22.31 -1.71 12.80
C ASP A 7 -22.30 -1.03 11.43
N ARG A 8 -21.15 -1.07 10.76
CA ARG A 8 -21.02 -0.55 9.40
C ARG A 8 -21.39 -1.65 8.42
N PRO A 9 -22.34 -1.42 7.49
CA PRO A 9 -22.58 -2.36 6.42
C PRO A 9 -21.31 -2.50 5.58
N TYR A 10 -20.64 -3.65 5.69
CA TYR A 10 -19.51 -3.97 4.85
C TYR A 10 -19.99 -4.21 3.42
N THR A 11 -19.62 -3.33 2.51
CA THR A 11 -19.87 -3.54 1.08
C THR A 11 -18.73 -4.37 0.51
N TYR A 12 -19.05 -5.57 0.03
CA TYR A 12 -18.08 -6.42 -0.65
C TYR A 12 -17.51 -5.70 -1.87
N MET A 13 -16.18 -5.67 -1.98
CA MET A 13 -15.49 -5.15 -3.15
C MET A 13 -14.95 -6.32 -3.96
N SER A 14 -15.39 -6.44 -5.22
CA SER A 14 -14.88 -7.47 -6.12
C SER A 14 -13.37 -7.30 -6.34
N HIS A 15 -12.67 -8.42 -6.54
CA HIS A 15 -11.24 -8.43 -6.77
C HIS A 15 -10.81 -7.48 -7.90
N GLU A 16 -11.53 -7.50 -9.03
CA GLU A 16 -11.26 -6.61 -10.17
C GLU A 16 -11.27 -5.13 -9.80
N ARG A 17 -12.19 -4.71 -8.91
CA ARG A 17 -12.26 -3.31 -8.45
C ARG A 17 -11.13 -2.96 -7.50
N VAL A 18 -10.66 -3.92 -6.71
CA VAL A 18 -9.47 -3.74 -5.84
C VAL A 18 -8.23 -3.57 -6.70
N VAL A 19 -8.03 -4.44 -7.69
CA VAL A 19 -6.88 -4.38 -8.61
C VAL A 19 -6.86 -3.07 -9.39
N LEU A 20 -8.03 -2.64 -9.91
CA LEU A 20 -8.13 -1.36 -10.60
C LEU A 20 -7.71 -0.19 -9.71
N ARG A 21 -8.13 -0.17 -8.44
CA ARG A 21 -7.74 0.88 -7.50
C ARG A 21 -6.25 0.83 -7.18
N GLN A 22 -5.70 -0.37 -6.96
CA GLN A 22 -4.26 -0.53 -6.73
C GLN A 22 -3.46 0.08 -7.88
N GLN A 23 -3.82 -0.24 -9.12
CA GLN A 23 -3.19 0.35 -10.31
C GLN A 23 -3.37 1.87 -10.40
N LEU A 24 -4.58 2.37 -10.17
CA LEU A 24 -4.88 3.81 -10.22
C LEU A 24 -4.07 4.62 -9.19
N PHE A 25 -3.82 4.04 -8.03
CA PHE A 25 -2.99 4.65 -6.99
C PHE A 25 -1.51 4.30 -7.13
N GLY A 26 -1.09 3.57 -8.17
CA GLY A 26 0.32 3.26 -8.41
C GLY A 26 0.89 2.14 -7.54
N PHE A 27 0.05 1.36 -6.85
CA PHE A 27 0.50 0.14 -6.17
C PHE A 27 0.90 -0.93 -7.18
N THR A 28 2.09 -1.47 -6.97
CA THR A 28 2.61 -2.62 -7.71
C THR A 28 2.30 -3.92 -6.98
N SER A 29 2.27 -5.02 -7.73
CA SER A 29 2.13 -6.36 -7.13
C SER A 29 3.31 -6.71 -6.22
N GLU A 30 4.49 -6.15 -6.49
CA GLU A 30 5.68 -6.31 -5.65
C GLU A 30 5.46 -5.65 -4.28
N GLU A 31 5.05 -4.39 -4.24
CA GLU A 31 4.76 -3.67 -2.97
C GLU A 31 3.67 -4.36 -2.16
N VAL A 32 2.60 -4.85 -2.81
CA VAL A 32 1.54 -5.57 -2.11
C VAL A 32 2.08 -6.87 -1.48
N ASN A 33 2.95 -7.60 -2.18
CA ASN A 33 3.48 -8.86 -1.70
C ASN A 33 4.61 -8.69 -0.67
N LEU A 34 5.46 -7.67 -0.83
CA LEU A 34 6.61 -7.44 0.03
C LEU A 34 6.27 -6.59 1.25
N LEU A 35 5.29 -5.68 1.17
CA LEU A 35 4.94 -4.78 2.27
C LEU A 35 3.60 -5.17 2.91
N VAL A 36 2.52 -5.18 2.12
CA VAL A 36 1.16 -5.32 2.66
C VAL A 36 0.90 -6.72 3.20
N LYS A 37 1.29 -7.76 2.44
CA LYS A 37 1.10 -9.16 2.82
C LYS A 37 1.78 -9.54 4.15
N PRO A 38 3.07 -9.25 4.39
CA PRO A 38 3.67 -9.54 5.68
C PRO A 38 3.03 -8.74 6.81
N MET A 39 2.71 -7.45 6.62
CA MET A 39 2.00 -6.67 7.64
C MET A 39 0.65 -7.29 8.02
N ALA A 40 -0.11 -7.79 7.04
CA ALA A 40 -1.37 -8.47 7.29
C ALA A 40 -1.22 -9.80 8.04
N LEU A 41 -0.09 -10.49 7.87
CA LEU A 41 0.18 -11.80 8.50
C LEU A 41 0.83 -11.69 9.88
N SER A 42 1.79 -10.77 10.05
CA SER A 42 2.60 -10.64 11.27
C SER A 42 2.14 -9.50 12.17
N GLY A 43 1.36 -8.54 11.66
CA GLY A 43 1.02 -7.31 12.37
C GLY A 43 2.19 -6.35 12.56
N ALA A 44 3.34 -6.63 11.93
CA ALA A 44 4.56 -5.83 12.00
C ALA A 44 5.00 -5.42 10.60
N GLU A 45 5.69 -4.27 10.52
CA GLU A 45 6.23 -3.76 9.26
C GLU A 45 7.16 -4.79 8.59
N ALA A 46 7.15 -4.79 7.26
CA ALA A 46 7.99 -5.68 6.47
C ALA A 46 9.48 -5.34 6.71
N LEU A 47 10.20 -6.23 7.39
CA LEU A 47 11.66 -6.13 7.53
C LEU A 47 12.34 -6.54 6.22
N GLY A 48 12.53 -5.57 5.32
CA GLY A 48 13.23 -5.75 4.05
C GLY A 48 14.43 -4.82 3.94
N SER A 49 15.63 -5.40 3.80
CA SER A 49 16.90 -4.70 3.56
C SER A 49 17.04 -4.24 2.09
N MET A 50 16.02 -3.61 1.53
CA MET A 50 16.23 -2.82 0.32
C MET A 50 16.56 -1.41 0.78
N GLY A 51 17.86 -1.08 0.79
CA GLY A 51 18.28 0.32 0.73
C GLY A 51 17.47 1.00 -0.37
N THR A 52 17.06 2.24 -0.14
CA THR A 52 16.17 3.01 -1.01
C THR A 52 16.80 3.14 -2.41
N ASP A 53 16.59 2.15 -3.28
CA ASP A 53 17.05 2.14 -4.68
C ASP A 53 16.05 2.90 -5.59
N THR A 54 15.23 3.74 -4.95
CA THR A 54 14.35 4.69 -5.58
C THR A 54 15.15 5.97 -5.83
N PRO A 55 15.34 6.40 -7.09
CA PRO A 55 15.87 7.73 -7.36
C PRO A 55 14.99 8.78 -6.69
N ILE A 56 15.59 9.83 -6.10
CA ILE A 56 14.89 10.96 -5.48
C ILE A 56 13.69 11.32 -6.35
N ALA A 57 12.48 11.40 -5.77
CA ALA A 57 11.23 11.46 -6.53
C ALA A 57 11.20 12.56 -7.61
N VAL A 58 11.96 13.64 -7.42
CA VAL A 58 12.15 14.74 -8.39
C VAL A 58 12.93 14.36 -9.66
N LEU A 59 13.73 13.29 -9.62
CA LEU A 59 14.54 12.77 -10.72
C LEU A 59 13.91 11.53 -11.39
N SER A 60 12.76 11.06 -10.90
CA SER A 60 12.12 9.88 -11.47
C SER A 60 11.44 10.20 -12.79
N SER A 61 11.72 9.39 -13.82
CA SER A 61 11.02 9.42 -15.10
C SER A 61 9.64 8.75 -15.04
N ARG A 62 9.27 8.17 -13.89
CA ARG A 62 7.96 7.54 -13.65
C ARG A 62 7.17 8.34 -12.61
N PRO A 63 5.83 8.38 -12.71
CA PRO A 63 5.01 9.01 -11.69
C PRO A 63 5.25 8.32 -10.33
N ARG A 64 5.71 9.09 -9.35
CA ARG A 64 5.94 8.65 -7.96
C ARG A 64 4.80 9.13 -7.07
N MET A 65 4.54 8.41 -5.99
CA MET A 65 3.49 8.78 -5.04
C MET A 65 3.88 10.02 -4.24
N LEU A 66 2.89 10.79 -3.79
CA LEU A 66 3.12 12.07 -3.10
C LEU A 66 3.94 11.93 -1.81
N PHE A 67 3.85 10.79 -1.12
CA PHE A 67 4.64 10.52 0.08
C PHE A 67 6.14 10.30 -0.19
N ASP A 68 6.53 9.93 -1.41
CA ASP A 68 7.95 9.80 -1.78
C ASP A 68 8.69 11.15 -1.79
N TYR A 69 7.97 12.28 -1.66
CA TYR A 69 8.51 13.64 -1.65
C TYR A 69 8.75 14.20 -0.24
N PHE A 70 8.25 13.55 0.81
CA PHE A 70 8.36 14.04 2.19
C PHE A 70 9.14 13.04 3.03
N SER A 71 10.38 13.39 3.40
CA SER A 71 11.24 12.65 4.33
C SER A 71 11.13 13.20 5.75
#